data_AF-A0A816HF55-F1
#
_entry.id   AF-A0A816HF55-F1
#
_cell.length_a   1.000
_cell.length_b   1.000
_cell.length_c   1.000
_cell.angle_alpha   90.00
_cell.angle_beta   90.00
_cell.angle_gamma   90.00
#
_symmetry.space_group_name_H-M   'P 1'
#
loop_
_entity.id
_entity.type
_entity.pdbx_description
1 polymer ?
#
loop_
_entity_poly.entity_id
_entity_poly.type
_entity_poly.pdbx_seq_one_letter_code
_entity_poly.pdbx_strand_id
1 'polypeptide(L)'
;MEIEKLDIDSIFVKYTINEIRDIEQKIKDDMERKKEELRSMVGERYRDLIEAADAIFEMKTCAKGVEQFVHLLNEKCGKIDHTILTQSSLANSKSDKQFFKLTLVNSVKILTETRRRCWTFLEEKNFAAAARQYALAQHMSASLSSNTMDDQLDNEAQKAIVAATRLWHQTRQMKATILEKCRLYLKNTDTDVQILANALSTLVVFGNKTIEQVLNDLLSAKL
;
A
#
# COMPACT_ATOMS: atom_id res chain seq x y z
N MET A 1 44.58 20.93 -38.02
CA MET A 1 44.92 21.62 -36.77
C MET A 1 46.43 21.46 -36.53
N GLU A 2 47.25 21.94 -37.48
CA GLU A 2 48.73 21.79 -37.45
C GLU A 2 49.44 23.15 -37.32
N ILE A 3 48.70 24.26 -37.28
CA ILE A 3 49.26 25.61 -37.22
C ILE A 3 49.67 25.97 -35.77
N GLU A 4 49.01 25.39 -34.76
CA GLU A 4 49.34 25.59 -33.33
C GLU A 4 50.70 25.00 -32.91
N LYS A 5 51.35 24.19 -33.77
CA LYS A 5 52.67 23.58 -33.49
C LYS A 5 53.77 24.05 -34.44
N LEU A 6 53.50 24.98 -35.35
CA LEU A 6 54.48 25.47 -36.30
C LEU A 6 55.27 26.63 -35.69
N ASP A 7 56.60 26.56 -35.77
CA ASP A 7 57.49 27.60 -35.29
C ASP A 7 57.31 28.89 -36.13
N ILE A 8 57.29 30.04 -35.48
CA ILE A 8 56.92 31.34 -36.09
C ILE A 8 57.86 31.67 -37.26
N ASP A 9 59.15 31.37 -37.10
CA ASP A 9 60.17 31.58 -38.12
C ASP A 9 59.94 30.72 -39.36
N SER A 10 59.40 29.50 -39.19
CA SER A 10 59.10 28.61 -40.31
C SER A 10 57.89 29.05 -41.14
N ILE A 11 56.99 29.85 -40.55
CA ILE A 11 55.82 30.42 -41.23
C ILE A 11 56.26 31.56 -42.16
N PHE A 12 57.15 32.44 -41.68
CA PHE A 12 57.68 33.56 -42.47
C PHE A 12 58.56 33.12 -43.64
N VAL A 13 59.19 31.94 -43.56
CA VAL A 13 60.03 31.38 -44.63
C VAL A 13 59.21 30.66 -45.71
N LYS A 14 58.09 30.04 -45.35
CA LYS A 14 57.32 29.16 -46.26
C LYS A 14 56.14 29.83 -46.94
N TYR A 15 55.59 30.90 -46.38
CA TYR A 15 54.34 31.51 -46.84
C TYR A 15 54.56 32.94 -47.34
N THR A 16 53.73 33.34 -48.30
CA THR A 16 53.70 34.73 -48.81
C THR A 16 52.95 35.65 -47.84
N ILE A 17 53.21 36.96 -47.93
CA ILE A 17 52.63 37.98 -47.02
C ILE A 17 51.09 37.93 -46.98
N ASN A 18 50.45 37.63 -48.10
CA ASN A 18 48.98 37.51 -48.17
C ASN A 18 48.48 36.26 -47.43
N GLU A 19 49.15 35.11 -47.60
CA GLU A 19 48.81 33.86 -46.92
C GLU A 19 49.04 33.98 -45.39
N ILE A 20 50.08 34.71 -44.97
CA ILE A 20 50.34 34.98 -43.54
C ILE A 20 49.20 35.79 -42.93
N ARG A 21 48.67 36.78 -43.67
CA ARG A 21 47.55 37.60 -43.21
C ARG A 21 46.24 36.81 -43.12
N ASP A 22 46.01 35.87 -44.04
CA ASP A 22 44.87 34.96 -43.97
C ASP A 22 45.00 33.98 -42.78
N ILE A 23 46.21 33.50 -42.50
CA ILE A 23 46.51 32.67 -41.32
C ILE A 23 46.29 33.46 -40.03
N GLU A 24 46.73 34.72 -39.97
CA GLU A 24 46.51 35.62 -38.83
C GLU A 24 45.02 35.81 -38.55
N GLN A 25 44.24 36.11 -39.60
CA GLN A 25 42.79 36.28 -39.50
C GLN A 25 42.13 34.99 -38.97
N LYS A 26 42.53 33.83 -39.50
CA LYS A 26 41.99 32.53 -39.08
C LYS A 26 42.33 32.17 -37.63
N ILE A 27 43.53 32.52 -37.17
CA ILE A 27 43.93 32.33 -35.76
C ILE A 27 43.12 33.25 -34.85
N LYS A 28 42.88 34.50 -35.26
CA LYS A 28 42.03 35.44 -34.50
C LYS A 28 40.59 34.94 -34.37
N ASP A 29 40.02 34.42 -35.45
CA ASP A 29 38.69 33.83 -35.45
C ASP A 29 38.62 32.58 -34.55
N ASP A 30 39.64 31.71 -34.61
CA ASP A 30 39.75 30.55 -33.73
C ASP A 30 39.92 30.92 -32.25
N MET A 31 40.62 32.02 -31.95
CA MET A 31 40.75 32.56 -30.60
C MET A 31 39.41 33.08 -30.07
N GLU A 32 38.65 33.84 -30.87
CA GLU A 32 37.32 34.29 -30.47
C GLU A 32 36.37 33.11 -30.23
N ARG A 33 36.40 32.11 -31.12
CA ARG A 33 35.60 30.90 -30.95
C ARG A 33 35.93 30.15 -29.67
N LYS A 34 37.22 29.88 -29.40
CA LYS A 34 37.65 29.22 -28.14
C LYS A 34 37.26 30.03 -26.92
N LYS A 35 37.31 31.37 -27.00
CA LYS A 35 36.90 32.25 -25.90
C LYS A 35 35.40 32.12 -25.61
N GLU A 36 34.55 32.10 -26.64
CA GLU A 36 33.11 31.94 -26.45
C GLU A 36 32.75 30.52 -26.00
N GLU A 37 33.42 29.49 -26.51
CA GLU A 37 33.28 28.11 -26.02
C GLU A 37 33.61 28.00 -24.52
N LEU A 38 34.70 28.63 -24.07
CA LEU A 38 35.07 28.65 -22.66
C LEU A 38 34.01 29.36 -21.81
N ARG A 39 33.47 30.48 -22.31
CA ARG A 39 32.42 31.25 -21.64
C ARG A 39 31.15 30.42 -21.50
N SER A 40 30.77 29.67 -22.55
CA SER A 40 29.61 28.80 -22.52
C SER A 40 29.82 27.60 -21.59
N MET A 41 30.97 26.93 -21.67
CA MET A 41 31.26 25.72 -20.87
C MET A 41 31.34 26.03 -19.38
N VAL A 42 31.92 27.19 -19.02
CA VAL A 42 31.97 27.64 -17.63
C VAL A 42 30.60 28.14 -17.17
N GLY A 43 29.84 28.83 -18.03
CA GLY A 43 28.47 29.28 -17.74
C GLY A 43 27.50 28.13 -17.48
N GLU A 44 27.59 27.05 -18.26
CA GLU A 44 26.81 25.83 -18.08
C GLU A 44 27.10 25.17 -16.73
N ARG A 45 28.39 25.00 -16.38
CA ARG A 45 28.75 24.44 -15.05
C ARG A 45 28.31 25.30 -13.87
N TYR A 46 28.35 26.64 -13.99
CA TYR A 46 27.81 27.51 -12.94
C TYR A 46 26.29 27.39 -12.83
N ARG A 47 25.59 27.26 -13.95
CA ARG A 47 24.14 27.04 -13.97
C ARG A 47 23.77 25.71 -13.32
N ASP A 48 24.49 24.64 -13.63
CA ASP A 48 24.27 23.32 -13.02
C ASP A 48 24.51 23.36 -11.50
N LEU A 49 25.53 24.09 -11.04
CA LEU A 49 25.79 24.30 -9.61
C LEU A 49 24.64 25.05 -8.91
N ILE A 50 24.07 26.06 -9.57
CA ILE A 50 22.93 26.81 -9.04
C ILE A 50 21.69 25.93 -8.99
N GLU A 51 21.41 25.19 -10.08
CA GLU A 51 20.26 24.29 -10.15
C GLU A 51 20.35 23.15 -9.12
N ALA A 52 21.55 22.60 -8.89
CA ALA A 52 21.78 21.63 -7.82
C ALA A 52 21.55 22.24 -6.43
N ALA A 53 21.94 23.50 -6.21
CA ALA A 53 21.70 24.20 -4.96
C ALA A 53 20.20 24.45 -4.72
N ASP A 54 19.46 24.84 -5.77
CA ASP A 54 18.00 25.03 -5.71
C ASP A 54 17.29 23.70 -5.42
N ALA A 55 17.70 22.60 -6.07
CA ALA A 55 17.17 21.27 -5.81
C ALA A 55 17.39 20.84 -4.34
N ILE A 56 18.57 21.13 -3.76
CA ILE A 56 18.84 20.88 -2.34
C ILE A 56 17.91 21.71 -1.44
N PHE A 57 17.62 22.95 -1.82
CA PHE A 57 16.70 23.81 -1.07
C PHE A 57 15.25 23.29 -1.12
N GLU A 58 14.81 22.82 -2.28
CA GLU A 58 13.50 22.16 -2.42
C GLU A 58 13.42 20.88 -1.60
N MET A 59 14.46 20.03 -1.65
CA MET A 59 14.54 18.80 -0.84
C MET A 59 14.43 19.12 0.66
N LYS A 60 15.12 20.17 1.13
CA LYS A 60 15.02 20.65 2.52
C LYS A 60 13.61 21.09 2.90
N THR A 61 12.93 21.80 1.99
CA THR A 61 11.57 22.29 2.22
C THR A 61 10.57 21.13 2.28
N CYS A 62 10.72 20.16 1.38
CA CYS A 62 9.93 18.93 1.37
C CYS A 62 10.13 18.13 2.67
N ALA A 63 11.38 17.93 3.10
CA ALA A 63 11.69 17.23 4.34
C ALA A 63 11.03 17.87 5.57
N LYS A 64 11.06 19.21 5.67
CA LYS A 64 10.35 19.94 6.73
C LYS A 64 8.83 19.77 6.65
N GLY A 65 8.27 19.74 5.43
CA GLY A 65 6.85 19.46 5.23
C GLY A 65 6.47 18.07 5.78
N VAL A 66 7.25 17.05 5.43
CA VAL A 66 7.06 15.68 5.94
C VAL A 66 7.15 15.62 7.47
N GLU A 67 8.14 16.29 8.06
CA GLU A 67 8.28 16.39 9.52
C GLU A 67 7.02 16.98 10.18
N GLN A 68 6.51 18.09 9.63
CA GLN A 68 5.28 18.72 10.13
C GLN A 68 4.06 17.81 9.99
N PHE A 69 3.93 17.09 8.86
CA PHE A 69 2.85 16.14 8.66
C PHE A 69 2.90 14.98 9.67
N VAL A 70 4.09 14.44 9.94
CA VAL A 70 4.28 13.37 10.93
C VAL A 70 3.94 13.88 12.33
N HIS A 71 4.38 15.10 12.68
CA HIS A 71 4.02 15.70 13.96
C HIS A 71 2.51 15.92 14.10
N LEU A 72 1.85 16.43 13.06
CA LEU A 72 0.40 16.60 13.03
C LEU A 72 -0.33 15.26 13.18
N LEU A 73 0.13 14.22 12.48
CA LEU A 73 -0.44 12.88 12.57
C LEU A 73 -0.27 12.32 13.98
N ASN A 74 0.90 12.46 14.58
CA ASN A 74 1.15 12.02 15.95
C ASN A 74 0.28 12.79 16.96
N GLU A 75 0.10 14.10 16.79
CA GLU A 75 -0.78 14.90 17.63
C GLU A 75 -2.25 14.46 17.49
N LYS A 76 -2.70 14.16 16.26
CA LYS A 76 -4.07 13.69 16.00
C LYS A 76 -4.29 12.27 16.53
N CYS A 77 -3.35 11.36 16.31
CA CYS A 77 -3.40 10.00 16.85
C CYS A 77 -3.32 9.99 18.38
N GLY A 78 -2.42 10.77 18.98
CA GLY A 78 -2.34 10.92 20.43
C GLY A 78 -3.63 11.50 21.03
N LYS A 79 -4.28 12.45 20.35
CA LYS A 79 -5.62 12.93 20.73
C LYS A 79 -6.68 11.84 20.61
N ILE A 80 -6.61 10.97 19.60
CA ILE A 80 -7.54 9.84 19.46
C ILE A 80 -7.32 8.84 20.58
N ASP A 81 -6.09 8.46 20.89
CA ASP A 81 -5.76 7.56 22.00
C ASP A 81 -6.25 8.14 23.32
N HIS A 82 -5.97 9.42 23.58
CA HIS A 82 -6.51 10.08 24.77
C HIS A 82 -8.02 10.23 24.74
N THR A 83 -8.67 10.45 23.60
CA THR A 83 -10.14 10.53 23.52
C THR A 83 -10.77 9.16 23.77
N ILE A 84 -10.19 8.08 23.25
CA ILE A 84 -10.63 6.70 23.52
C ILE A 84 -10.45 6.38 25.01
N LEU A 85 -9.29 6.72 25.60
CA LEU A 85 -8.99 6.49 27.01
C LEU A 85 -9.77 7.41 27.97
N THR A 86 -10.08 8.64 27.57
CA THR A 86 -10.87 9.58 28.40
C THR A 86 -12.36 9.36 28.22
N GLN A 87 -12.87 8.95 27.06
CA GLN A 87 -14.24 8.48 26.92
C GLN A 87 -14.49 7.19 27.73
N SER A 88 -13.48 6.34 27.93
CA SER A 88 -13.55 5.21 28.87
C SER A 88 -13.35 5.58 30.34
N SER A 89 -12.98 6.84 30.66
CA SER A 89 -12.72 7.32 32.04
C SER A 89 -13.76 8.35 32.53
N LEU A 90 -14.45 9.05 31.62
CA LEU A 90 -15.50 10.03 31.94
C LEU A 90 -16.91 9.43 31.91
N ALA A 91 -17.07 8.19 31.48
CA ALA A 91 -18.33 7.50 31.62
C ALA A 91 -18.44 6.96 33.05
N ASN A 92 -19.45 7.46 33.75
CA ASN A 92 -19.81 7.01 35.08
C ASN A 92 -19.83 5.47 35.15
N SER A 93 -19.24 4.90 36.20
CA SER A 93 -19.06 3.46 36.51
C SER A 93 -20.27 2.52 36.28
N LYS A 94 -21.48 3.05 36.04
CA LYS A 94 -22.69 2.28 35.67
C LYS A 94 -23.03 2.32 34.18
N SER A 95 -22.72 3.39 33.44
CA SER A 95 -22.99 3.44 32.00
C SER A 95 -21.98 2.62 31.21
N ASP A 96 -20.71 2.58 31.61
CA ASP A 96 -19.70 1.78 30.91
C ASP A 96 -19.95 0.28 30.99
N LYS A 97 -20.42 -0.22 32.12
CA LYS A 97 -20.83 -1.62 32.24
C LYS A 97 -22.03 -1.92 31.34
N GLN A 98 -22.96 -0.96 31.18
CA GLN A 98 -24.08 -1.10 30.26
C GLN A 98 -23.66 -1.00 28.79
N PHE A 99 -22.74 -0.10 28.45
CA PHE A 99 -22.19 0.03 27.10
C PHE A 99 -21.36 -1.20 26.72
N PHE A 100 -20.57 -1.74 27.65
CA PHE A 100 -19.84 -2.99 27.46
C PHE A 100 -20.82 -4.16 27.30
N LYS A 101 -21.83 -4.29 28.17
CA LYS A 101 -22.87 -5.32 28.04
C LYS A 101 -23.63 -5.19 26.71
N LEU A 102 -23.96 -3.97 26.28
CA LEU A 102 -24.62 -3.72 24.99
C LEU A 102 -23.70 -4.08 23.82
N THR A 103 -22.41 -3.75 23.91
CA THR A 103 -21.40 -4.09 22.90
C THR A 103 -21.21 -5.61 22.80
N LEU A 104 -21.21 -6.32 23.93
CA LEU A 104 -21.19 -7.79 23.99
C LEU A 104 -22.45 -8.40 23.38
N VAL A 105 -23.63 -7.90 23.75
CA VAL A 105 -24.91 -8.40 23.20
C VAL A 105 -24.97 -8.15 21.68
N ASN A 106 -24.51 -6.98 21.24
CA ASN A 106 -24.46 -6.65 19.82
C ASN A 106 -23.43 -7.49 19.07
N SER A 107 -22.25 -7.75 19.63
CA SER A 107 -21.25 -8.61 18.99
C SER A 107 -21.73 -10.05 18.87
N VAL A 108 -22.42 -10.59 19.89
CA VAL A 108 -23.09 -11.89 19.84
C VAL A 108 -24.19 -11.90 18.78
N LYS A 109 -25.05 -10.86 18.74
CA LYS A 109 -26.11 -10.72 17.74
C LYS A 109 -25.56 -10.65 16.33
N ILE A 110 -24.48 -9.89 16.11
CA ILE A 110 -23.83 -9.81 14.81
C ILE A 110 -23.22 -11.17 14.47
N LEU A 111 -22.60 -11.88 15.40
CA LEU A 111 -22.01 -13.20 15.14
C LEU A 111 -23.07 -14.24 14.75
N THR A 112 -24.20 -14.28 15.46
CA THR A 112 -25.32 -15.19 15.14
C THR A 112 -25.94 -14.84 13.79
N GLU A 113 -26.15 -13.56 13.52
CA GLU A 113 -26.67 -13.06 12.24
C GLU A 113 -25.72 -13.35 11.08
N THR A 114 -24.42 -13.14 11.28
CA THR A 114 -23.38 -13.37 10.27
C THR A 114 -23.31 -14.83 9.88
N ARG A 115 -23.44 -15.75 10.84
CA ARG A 115 -23.54 -17.19 10.51
C ARG A 115 -24.75 -17.47 9.63
N ARG A 116 -25.92 -16.97 10.04
CA ARG A 116 -27.17 -17.21 9.32
C ARG A 116 -27.07 -16.67 7.88
N ARG A 117 -26.52 -15.48 7.70
CA ARG A 117 -26.27 -14.88 6.39
C ARG A 117 -25.23 -15.64 5.57
N CYS A 118 -24.16 -16.14 6.18
CA CYS A 118 -23.22 -17.01 5.48
C CYS A 118 -23.91 -18.25 4.92
N TRP A 119 -24.86 -18.84 5.67
CA TRP A 119 -25.61 -20.00 5.20
C TRP A 119 -26.56 -19.65 4.04
N THR A 120 -27.28 -18.54 4.13
CA THR A 120 -28.16 -18.11 3.02
C THR A 120 -27.37 -17.79 1.75
N PHE A 121 -26.23 -17.09 1.87
CA PHE A 121 -25.36 -16.81 0.71
C PHE A 121 -24.73 -18.07 0.12
N LEU A 122 -24.53 -19.12 0.94
CA LEU A 122 -24.08 -20.42 0.49
C LEU A 122 -25.16 -21.17 -0.31
N GLU A 123 -26.43 -20.99 0.04
CA GLU A 123 -27.58 -21.53 -0.70
C GLU A 123 -27.83 -20.76 -2.00
N GLU A 124 -27.67 -19.44 -1.98
CA GLU A 124 -27.77 -18.54 -3.15
C GLU A 124 -26.57 -18.64 -4.12
N LYS A 125 -25.58 -19.50 -3.81
CA LYS A 125 -24.33 -19.70 -4.59
C LYS A 125 -23.46 -18.44 -4.71
N ASN A 126 -23.68 -17.42 -3.87
CA ASN A 126 -22.85 -16.23 -3.81
C ASN A 126 -21.72 -16.42 -2.78
N PHE A 127 -20.68 -17.15 -3.19
CA PHE A 127 -19.55 -17.48 -2.33
C PHE A 127 -18.78 -16.21 -1.89
N ALA A 128 -18.70 -15.18 -2.73
CA ALA A 128 -17.95 -13.94 -2.45
C ALA A 128 -18.59 -13.14 -1.31
N ALA A 129 -19.91 -13.02 -1.31
CA ALA A 129 -20.66 -12.42 -0.21
C ALA A 129 -20.47 -13.25 1.08
N ALA A 130 -20.55 -14.58 1.01
CA ALA A 130 -20.28 -15.45 2.15
C ALA A 130 -18.86 -15.26 2.71
N ALA A 131 -17.86 -15.05 1.84
CA ALA A 131 -16.49 -14.83 2.26
C ALA A 131 -16.31 -13.54 3.08
N ARG A 132 -16.92 -12.46 2.60
CA ARG A 132 -16.92 -11.17 3.29
C ARG A 132 -17.58 -11.26 4.67
N GLN A 133 -18.71 -11.94 4.76
CA GLN A 133 -19.43 -12.12 6.03
C GLN A 133 -18.58 -12.93 7.03
N TYR A 134 -17.93 -14.00 6.59
CA TYR A 134 -17.02 -14.76 7.46
C TYR A 134 -15.82 -13.92 7.94
N ALA A 135 -15.22 -13.09 7.08
CA ALA A 135 -14.13 -12.19 7.49
C ALA A 135 -14.59 -11.22 8.58
N LEU A 136 -15.82 -10.70 8.47
CA LEU A 136 -16.43 -9.84 9.48
C LEU A 136 -16.60 -10.58 10.83
N ALA A 137 -17.06 -11.84 10.79
CA ALA A 137 -17.12 -12.67 12.00
C ALA A 137 -15.72 -12.90 12.62
N GLN A 138 -14.67 -13.03 11.79
CA GLN A 138 -13.29 -13.17 12.27
C GLN A 138 -12.82 -11.93 13.01
N HIS A 139 -12.99 -10.75 12.42
CA HIS A 139 -12.63 -9.49 13.08
C HIS A 139 -13.42 -9.28 14.38
N MET A 140 -14.71 -9.59 14.40
CA MET A 140 -15.55 -9.48 15.60
C MET A 140 -15.13 -10.47 16.70
N SER A 141 -14.72 -11.69 16.34
CA SER A 141 -14.20 -12.66 17.32
C SER A 141 -12.86 -12.21 17.91
N ALA A 142 -11.99 -11.59 17.09
CA ALA A 142 -10.71 -11.06 17.52
C ALA A 142 -10.89 -9.84 18.44
N SER A 143 -11.81 -8.94 18.11
CA SER A 143 -12.15 -7.80 18.99
C SER A 143 -12.76 -8.28 20.30
N LEU A 144 -13.60 -9.31 20.27
CA LEU A 144 -14.16 -9.90 21.47
C LEU A 144 -13.08 -10.54 22.35
N SER A 145 -12.11 -11.27 21.78
CA SER A 145 -10.98 -11.84 22.54
C SER A 145 -9.96 -10.80 23.03
N SER A 146 -9.87 -9.63 22.39
CA SER A 146 -9.01 -8.55 22.88
C SER A 146 -9.60 -7.85 24.11
N ASN A 147 -10.93 -7.82 24.21
CA ASN A 147 -11.66 -7.17 25.29
C ASN A 147 -11.86 -8.07 26.54
N THR A 148 -11.37 -9.31 26.53
CA THR A 148 -11.49 -10.26 27.65
C THR A 148 -10.38 -10.15 28.69
N MET A 149 -9.43 -9.22 28.55
CA MET A 149 -8.30 -9.06 29.49
C MET A 149 -8.63 -8.25 30.74
N ASP A 150 -9.89 -7.82 30.91
CA ASP A 150 -10.33 -7.08 32.09
C ASP A 150 -11.00 -8.06 33.06
N ASP A 151 -10.28 -8.45 34.12
CA ASP A 151 -10.68 -9.47 35.12
C ASP A 151 -11.92 -9.08 35.97
N GLN A 152 -12.58 -7.96 35.68
CA GLN A 152 -13.72 -7.42 36.43
C GLN A 152 -15.09 -7.61 35.76
N LEU A 153 -15.26 -8.61 34.90
CA LEU A 153 -16.51 -8.84 34.19
C LEU A 153 -17.48 -9.75 34.96
N ASP A 154 -18.76 -9.34 35.02
CA ASP A 154 -19.85 -10.11 35.62
C ASP A 154 -19.96 -11.53 35.03
N ASN A 155 -20.36 -12.50 35.86
CA ASN A 155 -20.58 -13.91 35.47
C ASN A 155 -21.48 -14.10 34.22
N GLU A 156 -22.37 -13.14 33.93
CA GLU A 156 -23.25 -13.16 32.76
C GLU A 156 -22.52 -12.75 31.46
N ALA A 157 -21.62 -11.78 31.54
CA ALA A 157 -20.75 -11.38 30.44
C ALA A 157 -19.77 -12.50 30.09
N GLN A 158 -19.23 -13.18 31.10
CA GLN A 158 -18.33 -14.33 30.89
C GLN A 158 -19.05 -15.52 30.23
N LYS A 159 -20.31 -15.78 30.60
CA LYS A 159 -21.16 -16.77 29.90
C LYS A 159 -21.43 -16.36 28.45
N ALA A 160 -21.69 -15.09 28.18
CA ALA A 160 -21.88 -14.59 26.82
C ALA A 160 -20.60 -14.69 25.97
N ILE A 161 -19.43 -14.43 26.56
CA ILE A 161 -18.12 -14.61 25.93
C ILE A 161 -17.88 -16.10 25.61
N VAL A 162 -18.10 -17.01 26.56
CA VAL A 162 -17.95 -18.46 26.32
C VAL A 162 -18.93 -18.94 25.25
N ALA A 163 -20.17 -18.46 25.26
CA ALA A 163 -21.15 -18.75 24.22
C ALA A 163 -20.71 -18.21 22.85
N ALA A 164 -20.17 -16.99 22.79
CA ALA A 164 -19.64 -16.39 21.57
C ALA A 164 -18.43 -17.17 21.03
N THR A 165 -17.52 -17.61 21.90
CA THR A 165 -16.38 -18.45 21.53
C THR A 165 -16.84 -19.81 20.99
N ARG A 166 -17.84 -20.44 21.63
CA ARG A 166 -18.46 -21.68 21.13
C ARG A 166 -19.10 -21.47 19.75
N LEU A 167 -19.83 -20.37 19.57
CA LEU A 167 -20.36 -19.97 18.27
C LEU A 167 -19.22 -19.73 17.27
N TRP A 168 -18.14 -19.07 17.65
CA TRP A 168 -17.01 -18.88 16.76
C TRP A 168 -16.39 -20.21 16.29
N HIS A 169 -16.17 -21.18 17.18
CA HIS A 169 -15.66 -22.51 16.81
C HIS A 169 -16.53 -23.22 15.78
N GLN A 170 -17.85 -23.15 15.92
CA GLN A 170 -18.80 -23.70 14.97
C GLN A 170 -18.81 -22.90 13.64
N THR A 171 -18.62 -21.57 13.67
CA THR A 171 -18.53 -20.74 12.46
C THR A 171 -17.22 -21.01 11.71
N ARG A 172 -16.13 -21.32 12.41
CA ARG A 172 -14.83 -21.70 11.83
C ARG A 172 -14.95 -22.95 10.95
N GLN A 173 -15.77 -23.92 11.36
CA GLN A 173 -16.05 -25.12 10.55
C GLN A 173 -16.74 -24.76 9.21
N MET A 174 -17.51 -23.68 9.17
CA MET A 174 -18.18 -23.24 7.95
C MET A 174 -17.19 -22.81 6.85
N LYS A 175 -16.00 -22.30 7.19
CA LYS A 175 -14.94 -22.03 6.20
C LYS A 175 -14.57 -23.29 5.40
N ALA A 176 -14.45 -24.44 6.08
CA ALA A 176 -14.15 -25.71 5.43
C ALA A 176 -15.30 -26.13 4.49
N THR A 177 -16.55 -25.99 4.92
CA THR A 177 -17.72 -26.31 4.09
C THR A 177 -17.87 -25.39 2.88
N ILE A 178 -17.52 -24.10 3.00
CA ILE A 178 -17.52 -23.16 1.89
C ILE A 178 -16.47 -23.59 0.87
N LEU A 179 -15.25 -23.91 1.32
CA LEU A 179 -14.17 -24.37 0.42
C LEU A 179 -14.52 -25.69 -0.28
N GLU A 180 -15.14 -26.63 0.43
CA GLU A 180 -15.58 -27.90 -0.15
C GLU A 180 -16.69 -27.69 -1.19
N LYS A 181 -17.70 -26.87 -0.88
CA LYS A 181 -18.78 -26.54 -1.82
C LYS A 181 -18.27 -25.76 -3.03
N CYS A 182 -17.34 -24.82 -2.86
CA CYS A 182 -16.68 -24.14 -3.98
C CYS A 182 -15.96 -25.16 -4.89
N ARG A 183 -15.24 -26.14 -4.32
CA ARG A 183 -14.56 -27.19 -5.09
C ARG A 183 -15.53 -28.11 -5.83
N LEU A 184 -16.64 -28.51 -5.19
CA LEU A 184 -17.69 -29.31 -5.84
C LEU A 184 -18.35 -28.53 -6.98
N TYR A 185 -18.56 -27.23 -6.78
CA TYR A 185 -19.16 -26.38 -7.81
C TYR A 185 -18.23 -26.14 -9.01
N LEU A 186 -16.92 -26.01 -8.77
CA LEU A 186 -15.91 -25.91 -9.82
C LEU A 186 -15.76 -27.19 -10.66
N LYS A 187 -16.14 -28.36 -10.12
CA LYS A 187 -16.17 -29.65 -10.84
C LYS A 187 -17.41 -29.83 -11.74
N ASN A 188 -18.47 -29.05 -11.51
CA ASN A 188 -19.70 -29.16 -12.30
C ASN A 188 -19.61 -28.24 -13.52
N THR A 189 -19.86 -28.80 -14.71
CA THR A 189 -19.62 -28.18 -16.01
C THR A 189 -20.60 -27.08 -16.42
N ASP A 190 -21.74 -26.92 -15.73
CA ASP A 190 -22.90 -26.12 -16.18
C ASP A 190 -23.06 -24.76 -15.47
N THR A 191 -21.99 -23.97 -15.34
CA THR A 191 -22.04 -22.78 -14.47
C THR A 191 -21.77 -21.45 -15.20
N ASP A 192 -22.59 -20.46 -14.86
CA ASP A 192 -22.45 -19.04 -15.20
C ASP A 192 -21.08 -18.45 -14.81
N VAL A 193 -20.49 -17.68 -15.74
CA VAL A 193 -19.14 -17.09 -15.65
C VAL A 193 -18.98 -16.25 -14.38
N GLN A 194 -20.04 -15.57 -13.93
CA GLN A 194 -20.02 -14.75 -12.72
C GLN A 194 -19.90 -15.57 -11.44
N ILE A 195 -20.59 -16.72 -11.38
CA ILE A 195 -20.55 -17.59 -10.20
C ILE A 195 -19.19 -18.31 -10.14
N LEU A 196 -18.60 -18.65 -11.29
CA LEU A 196 -17.23 -19.15 -11.37
C LEU A 196 -16.21 -18.11 -10.90
N ALA A 197 -16.31 -16.86 -11.38
CA ALA A 197 -15.42 -15.78 -10.94
C ALA A 197 -15.53 -15.52 -9.43
N ASN A 198 -16.75 -15.58 -8.88
CA ASN A 198 -16.99 -15.47 -7.44
C ASN A 198 -16.44 -16.67 -6.66
N ALA A 199 -16.57 -17.90 -7.18
CA ALA A 199 -15.97 -19.07 -6.55
C ALA A 199 -14.43 -18.98 -6.54
N LEU A 200 -13.82 -18.48 -7.61
CA LEU A 200 -12.38 -18.32 -7.70
C LEU A 200 -11.85 -17.22 -6.78
N SER A 201 -12.51 -16.06 -6.74
CA SER A 201 -12.13 -14.99 -5.83
C SER A 201 -12.20 -15.45 -4.37
N THR A 202 -13.19 -16.27 -4.03
CA THR A 202 -13.31 -16.81 -2.66
C THR A 202 -12.24 -17.83 -2.35
N LEU A 203 -11.82 -18.64 -3.33
CA LEU A 203 -10.76 -19.62 -3.14
C LEU A 203 -9.40 -18.93 -2.98
N VAL A 204 -9.16 -17.83 -3.68
CA VAL A 204 -7.98 -16.97 -3.48
C VAL A 204 -7.99 -16.34 -2.08
N VAL A 205 -9.12 -15.73 -1.68
CA VAL A 205 -9.23 -15.04 -0.37
C VAL A 205 -9.14 -16.02 0.81
N PHE A 206 -9.69 -17.23 0.69
CA PHE A 206 -9.69 -18.20 1.80
C PHE A 206 -8.58 -19.22 1.79
N GLY A 207 -8.08 -19.57 0.60
CA GLY A 207 -7.18 -20.69 0.38
C GLY A 207 -5.73 -20.39 0.74
N ASN A 208 -5.32 -19.13 0.91
CA ASN A 208 -3.90 -18.76 0.95
C ASN A 208 -3.10 -19.34 -0.25
N LYS A 209 -3.80 -19.71 -1.33
CA LYS A 209 -3.24 -20.29 -2.54
C LYS A 209 -2.97 -19.16 -3.52
N THR A 210 -1.83 -19.22 -4.20
CA THR A 210 -1.53 -18.31 -5.31
C THR A 210 -2.52 -18.53 -6.45
N ILE A 211 -2.79 -17.49 -7.23
CA ILE A 211 -3.72 -17.52 -8.37
C ILE A 211 -3.42 -18.70 -9.31
N GLU A 212 -2.14 -19.05 -9.46
CA GLU A 212 -1.66 -20.19 -10.26
C GLU A 212 -2.09 -21.55 -9.70
N GLN A 213 -2.09 -21.74 -8.38
CA GLN A 213 -2.56 -22.99 -7.76
C GLN A 213 -4.08 -23.12 -7.86
N VAL A 214 -4.80 -21.99 -7.83
CA VAL A 214 -6.26 -21.96 -8.04
C VAL A 214 -6.61 -22.28 -9.50
N LEU A 215 -5.82 -21.79 -10.45
CA LEU A 215 -5.94 -22.12 -11.87
C LEU A 215 -5.58 -23.58 -12.17
N ASN A 216 -4.55 -24.15 -11.52
CA ASN A 216 -4.21 -25.55 -11.65
C ASN A 216 -5.28 -26.48 -11.04
N ASP A 217 -5.88 -26.11 -9.90
CA ASP A 217 -7.03 -26.82 -9.32
C ASP A 217 -8.26 -26.76 -10.26
N LEU A 218 -8.44 -25.67 -11.01
CA LEU A 218 -9.46 -25.53 -12.04
C LEU A 218 -9.20 -26.40 -13.27
N LEU A 219 -7.96 -26.39 -13.76
CA LEU A 219 -7.56 -27.17 -14.93
C LEU A 219 -7.61 -28.67 -14.64
N SER A 220 -7.20 -29.09 -13.45
CA SER A 220 -7.33 -30.49 -12.98
C SER A 220 -8.76 -30.92 -12.64
N ALA A 221 -9.68 -29.98 -12.45
CA ALA A 221 -11.12 -30.28 -12.31
C ALA A 221 -11.85 -30.33 -13.67
N LYS A 222 -11.25 -29.79 -14.73
CA LYS A 222 -11.81 -29.75 -16.09
C LYS A 222 -11.24 -30.80 -17.05
N LEU A 223 -10.10 -31.42 -16.73
CA LEU A 223 -9.54 -32.61 -17.40
C LEU A 223 -10.00 -33.88 -16.69
#